data_AF-A0A2L2TIA4-F1
#
_entry.id   AF-A0A2L2TIA4-F1
#
_cell.length_a   1.000
_cell.length_b   1.000
_cell.length_c   1.000
_cell.angle_alpha   90.00
_cell.angle_beta   90.00
_cell.angle_gamma   90.00
#
_symmetry.space_group_name_H-M   'P 1'
#
loop_
_entity.id
_entity.type
_entity.pdbx_description
1 polymer ?
#
loop_
_entity_poly.entity_id
_entity_poly.type
_entity_poly.pdbx_seq_one_letter_code
_entity_poly.pdbx_strand_id
1 'polypeptide(L)'
;MSRQPFDVPVNWPADNKVNWPGKDSDFYRKTGIHMYHISKDDYNPFYTYEVEIRADWPFTYTFYDETGDSYSVSIWMVGMNQDHSVKFNSDRPTIVRVTGS
;
A
#
# COMPACT_ATOMS: atom_id res chain seq x y z
N MET A 1 -23.06 4.00 1.52
CA MET A 1 -22.57 3.08 2.58
C MET A 1 -21.18 3.54 2.94
N SER A 2 -20.93 4.00 4.17
CA SER A 2 -19.56 4.20 4.65
C SER A 2 -18.92 2.83 4.85
N ARG A 3 -17.76 2.59 4.24
CA ARG A 3 -16.99 1.37 4.54
C ARG A 3 -16.33 1.53 5.92
N GLN A 4 -16.19 0.43 6.65
CA GLN A 4 -15.58 0.46 7.97
C GLN A 4 -14.05 0.59 7.84
N PRO A 5 -13.40 1.34 8.74
CA PRO A 5 -11.95 1.31 8.86
C PRO A 5 -11.42 -0.11 9.06
N PHE A 6 -10.18 -0.35 8.65
CA PHE A 6 -9.53 -1.64 8.82
C PHE A 6 -8.09 -1.49 9.32
N ASP A 7 -7.59 -2.55 9.96
CA ASP A 7 -6.19 -2.76 10.30
C ASP A 7 -5.86 -4.21 9.99
N VAL A 8 -4.89 -4.44 9.08
CA VAL A 8 -4.49 -5.77 8.64
C VAL A 8 -2.97 -5.94 8.72
N PRO A 9 -2.47 -7.03 9.33
CA PRO A 9 -1.07 -7.41 9.21
C PRO A 9 -0.78 -7.94 7.80
N VAL A 10 0.40 -7.61 7.28
CA VAL A 10 0.88 -8.03 5.96
C VAL A 10 2.36 -8.40 6.03
N ASN A 11 2.91 -8.89 4.92
CA ASN A 11 4.35 -9.06 4.73
C ASN A 11 4.67 -8.70 3.28
N TRP A 12 4.95 -7.42 3.02
CA TRP A 12 5.25 -6.92 1.68
C TRP A 12 6.72 -6.50 1.60
N PRO A 13 7.61 -7.39 1.17
CA PRO A 13 9.02 -7.07 1.03
C PRO A 13 9.24 -6.06 -0.11
N ALA A 14 10.24 -5.19 0.05
CA ALA A 14 10.70 -4.28 -1.01
C ALA A 14 11.54 -5.02 -2.06
N ASP A 15 10.91 -5.96 -2.78
CA ASP A 15 11.57 -6.88 -3.71
C ASP A 15 11.32 -6.55 -5.19
N ASN A 16 10.78 -5.36 -5.49
CA ASN A 16 10.46 -4.89 -6.84
C ASN A 16 9.46 -5.80 -7.59
N LYS A 17 8.59 -6.53 -6.88
CA LYS A 17 7.56 -7.38 -7.51
C LYS A 17 6.16 -6.80 -7.36
N VAL A 18 5.45 -6.82 -8.48
CA VAL A 18 4.02 -6.50 -8.52
C VAL A 18 3.22 -7.71 -8.05
N ASN A 19 2.36 -7.51 -7.06
CA ASN A 19 1.53 -8.53 -6.45
C ASN A 19 0.05 -8.28 -6.69
N TRP A 20 -0.69 -9.35 -7.00
CA TRP A 20 -2.12 -9.32 -7.33
C TRP A 20 -2.89 -10.29 -6.41
N PRO A 21 -3.29 -9.87 -5.20
CA PRO A 21 -4.00 -10.73 -4.25
C PRO A 21 -5.37 -11.25 -4.73
N GLY A 22 -5.87 -10.77 -5.87
CA GLY A 22 -7.14 -11.18 -6.46
C GLY A 22 -8.35 -10.54 -5.78
N LYS A 23 -9.38 -10.18 -6.56
CA LYS A 23 -10.60 -9.52 -6.05
C LYS A 23 -11.52 -10.45 -5.25
N ASP A 24 -11.24 -11.75 -5.24
CA ASP A 24 -12.00 -12.72 -4.44
C ASP A 24 -11.40 -12.99 -3.07
N SER A 25 -10.20 -12.44 -2.78
CA SER A 25 -9.49 -12.67 -1.51
C SER A 25 -10.14 -11.96 -0.33
N ASP A 26 -9.97 -12.54 0.86
CA ASP A 26 -10.36 -11.89 2.13
C ASP A 26 -9.61 -10.57 2.36
N PHE A 27 -8.39 -10.47 1.84
CA PHE A 27 -7.63 -9.23 1.86
C PHE A 27 -8.35 -8.12 1.06
N TYR A 28 -8.69 -8.38 -0.20
CA TYR A 28 -9.45 -7.42 -1.01
C TYR A 28 -10.81 -7.08 -0.39
N ARG A 29 -11.52 -8.07 0.17
CA ARG A 29 -12.82 -7.84 0.82
C ARG A 29 -12.72 -6.97 2.08
N LYS A 30 -11.53 -6.78 2.65
CA LYS A 30 -11.30 -5.92 3.83
C LYS A 30 -10.70 -4.58 3.45
N THR A 31 -9.80 -4.55 2.47
CA THR A 31 -9.00 -3.36 2.16
C THR A 31 -9.41 -2.71 0.85
N GLY A 32 -10.00 -3.45 -0.08
CA GLY A 32 -10.23 -3.01 -1.45
C GLY A 32 -9.00 -3.02 -2.35
N ILE A 33 -7.82 -3.28 -1.78
CA ILE A 33 -6.56 -3.33 -2.53
C ILE A 33 -6.54 -4.62 -3.33
N HIS A 34 -6.33 -4.50 -4.65
CA HIS A 34 -6.22 -5.63 -5.56
C HIS A 34 -4.87 -5.67 -6.30
N MET A 35 -4.01 -4.66 -6.10
CA MET A 35 -2.61 -4.65 -6.52
C MET A 35 -1.78 -3.94 -5.46
N TYR A 36 -0.59 -4.46 -5.18
CA TYR A 36 0.44 -3.71 -4.47
C TYR A 36 1.82 -4.02 -5.04
N HIS A 37 2.73 -3.06 -4.90
CA HIS A 37 4.12 -3.17 -5.34
C HIS A 37 4.98 -2.28 -4.46
N ILE A 38 6.06 -2.85 -3.90
CA ILE A 38 7.02 -2.08 -3.12
C ILE A 38 8.30 -2.07 -3.95
N SER A 39 8.58 -0.92 -4.53
CA SER A 39 9.73 -0.73 -5.40
C SER A 39 10.85 0.00 -4.67
N LYS A 40 12.06 -0.23 -5.16
CA LYS A 40 13.29 0.45 -4.76
C LYS A 40 13.82 1.21 -5.97
N ASP A 41 13.93 2.52 -5.85
CA ASP A 41 14.53 3.40 -6.85
C ASP A 41 15.90 3.88 -6.34
N ASP A 42 16.96 3.18 -6.79
CA ASP A 42 18.34 3.50 -6.44
C ASP A 42 18.83 4.83 -7.08
N TYR A 43 18.07 5.42 -8.01
CA TYR A 43 18.47 6.64 -8.72
C TYR A 43 17.80 7.90 -8.18
N ASN A 44 16.83 7.78 -7.28
CA ASN A 44 16.14 8.92 -6.69
C ASN A 44 16.90 9.45 -5.46
N PRO A 45 17.39 10.70 -5.49
CA PRO A 45 18.22 11.25 -4.41
C PRO A 45 17.44 11.61 -3.14
N PHE A 46 16.10 11.59 -3.17
CA PHE A 46 15.26 11.98 -2.05
C PHE A 46 14.55 10.80 -1.38
N TYR A 47 14.13 9.81 -2.16
CA TYR A 47 13.37 8.66 -1.67
C TYR A 47 13.83 7.38 -2.33
N THR A 48 14.24 6.39 -1.53
CA THR A 48 14.74 5.10 -1.99
C THR A 48 13.63 4.11 -2.30
N TYR A 49 12.46 4.22 -1.65
CA TYR A 49 11.38 3.26 -1.81
C TYR A 49 10.06 3.93 -2.20
N GLU A 50 9.18 3.16 -2.82
CA GLU A 50 7.83 3.58 -3.18
C GLU A 50 6.86 2.42 -2.94
N VAL A 51 5.78 2.69 -2.20
CA VAL A 51 4.62 1.78 -2.12
C VAL A 51 3.62 2.23 -3.16
N GLU A 52 3.28 1.35 -4.08
CA GLU A 52 2.28 1.56 -5.12
C GLU A 52 1.12 0.58 -4.87
N ILE A 53 -0.12 1.08 -4.95
CA ILE A 53 -1.34 0.28 -4.80
C ILE A 53 -2.38 0.62 -5.86
N ARG A 54 -3.23 -0.37 -6.16
CA ARG A 54 -4.55 -0.15 -6.77
C ARG A 54 -5.64 -0.64 -5.84
N ALA A 55 -6.62 0.21 -5.60
CA ALA A 55 -7.75 -0.12 -4.75
C ALA A 55 -9.08 0.40 -5.31
N ASP A 56 -10.14 -0.38 -5.11
CA ASP A 56 -11.50 0.02 -5.50
C ASP A 56 -12.23 0.79 -4.39
N TRP A 57 -11.54 1.06 -3.27
CA TRP A 57 -12.13 1.55 -2.03
C TRP A 57 -11.51 2.90 -1.65
N PRO A 58 -12.33 3.95 -1.44
CA PRO A 58 -11.81 5.29 -1.20
C PRO A 58 -11.45 5.43 0.28
N PHE A 59 -10.20 5.18 0.61
CA PHE A 59 -9.65 5.30 1.96
C PHE A 59 -8.38 6.14 1.93
N THR A 60 -8.01 6.68 3.08
CA THR A 60 -6.61 6.98 3.34
C THR A 60 -5.92 5.71 3.79
N TYR A 61 -5.05 5.17 2.94
CA TYR A 61 -4.26 3.98 3.25
C TYR A 61 -2.99 4.42 3.96
N THR A 62 -2.72 3.83 5.13
CA THR A 62 -1.47 4.03 5.86
C THR A 62 -0.71 2.71 5.96
N PHE A 63 0.54 2.73 5.51
CA PHE A 63 1.46 1.60 5.50
C PHE A 63 2.46 1.78 6.64
N TYR A 64 2.71 0.71 7.38
CA TYR A 64 3.71 0.68 8.44
C TYR A 64 4.79 -0.33 8.11
N ASP A 65 6.05 0.07 8.25
CA ASP A 65 7.20 -0.78 8.02
C ASP A 65 7.70 -1.48 9.30
N GLU A 66 8.83 -2.17 9.21
CA GLU A 66 9.43 -2.87 10.35
C GLU A 66 10.11 -1.94 11.37
N THR A 67 10.42 -0.68 11.01
CA THR A 67 10.91 0.33 11.96
C THR A 67 9.76 0.92 12.77
N GLY A 68 8.52 0.79 12.29
CA GLY A 68 7.32 1.36 12.87
C GLY A 68 6.99 2.74 12.27
N ASP A 69 7.72 3.16 11.25
CA ASP A 69 7.44 4.37 10.50
C ASP A 69 6.19 4.18 9.65
N SER A 70 5.51 5.29 9.32
CA SER A 70 4.22 5.24 8.63
C SER A 70 4.14 6.21 7.46
N TYR A 71 3.54 5.76 6.37
CA TYR A 71 3.41 6.51 5.12
C TYR A 71 1.98 6.37 4.59
N SER A 72 1.39 7.46 4.09
CA SER A 72 -0.02 7.47 3.74
C SER A 72 -0.30 7.99 2.34
N VAL A 73 -1.30 7.40 1.69
CA VAL A 73 -1.87 7.87 0.42
C VAL A 73 -3.39 7.87 0.50
N SER A 74 -4.01 9.00 0.12
CA SER A 74 -5.48 9.12 0.09
C SER A 74 -6.01 8.84 -1.31
N ILE A 75 -6.91 7.86 -1.42
CA ILE A 75 -7.57 7.50 -2.67
C ILE A 75 -8.97 8.10 -2.68
N TRP A 76 -9.17 9.13 -3.51
CA TRP A 76 -10.46 9.82 -3.66
C TRP A 76 -11.23 9.39 -4.91
N MET A 77 -10.52 8.94 -5.95
CA MET A 77 -11.09 8.46 -7.21
C MET A 77 -10.83 6.96 -7.33
N VAL A 78 -11.89 6.16 -7.18
CA VAL A 78 -11.81 4.69 -7.25
C VAL A 78 -12.28 4.15 -8.60
N GLY A 79 -11.81 2.97 -8.99
CA GLY A 79 -12.30 2.25 -10.17
C GLY A 79 -11.71 2.71 -11.50
N MET A 80 -10.84 3.72 -11.51
CA MET A 80 -9.89 3.93 -12.60
C MET A 80 -8.67 3.05 -12.30
N ASN A 81 -8.05 2.44 -13.33
CA ASN A 81 -6.80 1.68 -13.19
C ASN A 81 -5.59 2.60 -12.85
N GLN A 82 -5.79 3.57 -11.96
CA GLN A 82 -4.77 4.51 -11.52
C GLN A 82 -3.97 3.88 -10.40
N ASP A 83 -2.66 3.99 -10.55
CA ASP A 83 -1.70 3.66 -9.52
C ASP A 83 -1.65 4.80 -8.51
N HIS A 84 -1.82 4.46 -7.24
CA HIS A 84 -1.67 5.40 -6.14
C HIS A 84 -0.42 5.02 -5.38
N SER A 85 0.49 5.98 -5.20
CA SER A 85 1.76 5.69 -4.56
C SER A 85 2.17 6.71 -3.53
N VAL A 86 3.02 6.26 -2.62
CA VAL A 86 3.72 7.09 -1.64
C VAL A 86 5.19 6.69 -1.60
N LYS A 87 6.06 7.68 -1.68
CA LYS A 87 7.51 7.51 -1.62
C LYS A 87 7.99 7.63 -0.18
N PHE A 88 8.97 6.83 0.20
CA PHE A 88 9.47 6.76 1.56
C PHE A 88 10.94 6.33 1.65
N ASN A 89 11.52 6.52 2.82
CA ASN A 89 12.85 6.04 3.21
C ASN A 89 12.70 5.24 4.49
N SER A 90 13.34 4.07 4.54
CA SER A 90 13.36 3.21 5.72
C SER A 90 14.62 2.34 5.70
N ASP A 91 15.16 2.08 6.89
CA ASP A 91 16.24 1.10 7.09
C ASP A 91 15.71 -0.35 6.96
N ARG A 92 14.40 -0.56 7.18
CA ARG A 92 13.74 -1.86 7.07
C ARG A 92 12.40 -1.70 6.32
N PRO A 93 12.44 -1.62 4.97
CA PRO A 93 11.35 -1.13 4.13
C PRO A 93 10.18 -2.11 3.94
N THR A 94 10.25 -3.31 4.53
CA THR A 94 9.16 -4.29 4.44
C THR A 94 7.93 -3.71 5.12
N ILE A 95 6.81 -3.63 4.38
CA ILE A 95 5.54 -3.23 4.99
C ILE A 95 4.96 -4.42 5.74
N VAL A 96 4.64 -4.21 7.02
CA VAL A 96 4.13 -5.24 7.94
C VAL A 96 2.69 -5.01 8.37
N ARG A 97 2.14 -3.81 8.13
CA ARG A 97 0.76 -3.48 8.48
C ARG A 97 0.18 -2.43 7.55
N VAL A 98 -1.10 -2.57 7.22
CA VAL A 98 -1.86 -1.60 6.42
C VAL A 98 -3.16 -1.27 7.13
N THR A 99 -3.47 0.02 7.18
CA THR A 99 -4.74 0.52 7.72
C THR A 99 -5.47 1.37 6.70
N GLY A 100 -6.79 1.47 6.84
CA GLY A 100 -7.62 2.36 6.05
C GLY A 100 -8.61 3.11 6.92
N SER A 101 -8.70 4.43 6.75
CA SER A 101 -9.61 5.33 7.49
C SER A 101 -10.31 6.33 6.58
#